data_AF-A0A7J2U0R8-F1
#
_entry.id   AF-A0A7J2U0R8-F1
#
_cell.length_a   1.000
_cell.length_b   1.000
_cell.length_c   1.000
_cell.angle_alpha   90.00
_cell.angle_beta   90.00
_cell.angle_gamma   90.00
#
_symmetry.space_group_name_H-M   'P 1'
#
loop_
_entity.id
_entity.type
_entity.pdbx_description
1 polymer ?
#
loop_
_entity_poly.entity_id
_entity_poly.type
_entity_poly.pdbx_seq_one_letter_code
_entity_poly.pdbx_strand_id
1 'polypeptide(L)'
;MVKAPQGLRHRTRKLFKKGIREKGAIPPLSRILIEYRLGDKVYIGVNPAIHGGMPHRRYIGKVGKVVGFRGRAVIVEVEVGSKTKRLILLPEHIKPAFEVNERINEIFKKLAEISKIRIEQRKTLLKLLGKQK
;
A
#
# COMPACT_ATOMS: atom_id res chain seq x y z
N MET A 1 27.79 10.56 32.67
CA MET A 1 27.42 10.09 31.30
C MET A 1 26.68 11.21 30.58
N VAL A 2 27.06 11.54 29.34
CA VAL A 2 26.42 12.61 28.54
C VAL A 2 25.12 12.10 27.92
N LYS A 3 24.05 12.88 28.02
CA LYS A 3 22.74 12.55 27.45
C LYS A 3 22.79 12.59 25.93
N ALA A 4 22.29 11.54 25.28
CA ALA A 4 22.19 11.50 23.84
C ALA A 4 21.22 12.57 23.30
N PRO A 5 21.53 13.21 22.15
CA PRO A 5 20.66 14.20 21.55
C PRO A 5 19.33 13.58 21.11
N GLN A 6 18.25 14.36 21.25
CA GLN A 6 16.87 13.91 21.00
C GLN A 6 16.34 14.31 19.61
N GLY A 7 17.23 14.58 18.65
CA GLY A 7 16.82 14.97 17.29
C GLY A 7 16.04 13.87 16.57
N LEU A 8 15.08 14.28 15.72
CA LEU A 8 14.19 13.39 14.95
C LEU A 8 14.94 12.38 14.06
N ARG A 9 16.16 12.71 13.64
CA ARG A 9 17.03 11.90 12.78
C ARG A 9 18.27 11.37 13.52
N HIS A 10 18.27 11.38 14.85
CA HIS A 10 19.40 10.85 15.61
C HIS A 10 19.59 9.35 15.30
N ARG A 11 20.85 8.93 15.11
CA ARG A 11 21.26 7.55 14.76
C ARG A 11 20.59 6.97 13.50
N THR A 12 20.12 7.79 12.56
CA THR A 12 19.53 7.28 11.30
C THR A 12 20.51 7.21 10.13
N ARG A 13 21.80 7.46 10.34
CA ARG A 13 22.82 7.49 9.26
C ARG A 13 22.78 6.25 8.35
N LYS A 14 22.65 5.04 8.91
CA LYS A 14 22.54 3.80 8.12
C LYS A 14 21.12 3.59 7.57
N LEU A 15 20.09 3.91 8.36
CA LEU A 15 18.68 3.76 7.98
C LEU A 15 18.28 4.65 6.79
N PHE A 16 18.86 5.84 6.69
CA PHE A 16 18.58 6.83 5.63
C PHE A 16 19.63 6.82 4.53
N LYS A 17 20.51 5.82 4.52
CA LYS A 17 21.52 5.69 3.47
C LYS A 17 20.89 4.96 2.28
N LYS A 18 20.96 5.54 1.09
CA LYS A 18 20.66 4.82 -0.16
C LYS A 18 21.81 3.89 -0.54
N GLY A 19 21.49 2.83 -1.30
CA GLY A 19 22.49 2.01 -1.97
C GLY A 19 23.35 2.86 -2.91
N ILE A 20 24.61 2.45 -3.13
CA ILE A 20 25.58 3.25 -3.89
C ILE A 20 25.06 3.55 -5.30
N ARG A 21 24.44 2.57 -5.95
CA ARG A 21 23.85 2.67 -7.30
C ARG A 21 22.48 3.33 -7.35
N GLU A 22 21.85 3.56 -6.19
CA GLU A 22 20.53 4.20 -6.07
C GLU A 22 20.63 5.67 -5.67
N LYS A 23 21.86 6.16 -5.44
CA LYS A 23 22.12 7.57 -5.14
C LYS A 23 21.71 8.43 -6.34
N GLY A 24 21.14 9.61 -6.08
CA GLY A 24 20.65 10.52 -7.11
C GLY A 24 19.32 10.12 -7.75
N ALA A 25 18.92 8.85 -7.67
CA ALA A 25 17.66 8.39 -8.24
C ALA A 25 16.44 8.91 -7.45
N ILE A 26 15.47 9.45 -8.18
CA ILE A 26 14.11 9.71 -7.67
C ILE A 26 13.40 8.35 -7.50
N PRO A 27 12.51 8.16 -6.51
CA PRO A 27 11.67 6.97 -6.43
C PRO A 27 11.01 6.65 -7.79
N PRO A 28 10.98 5.38 -8.21
CA PRO A 28 10.40 5.01 -9.50
C PRO A 28 8.91 5.32 -9.54
N LEU A 29 8.40 5.73 -10.71
CA LEU A 29 6.98 6.04 -10.90
C LEU A 29 6.07 4.86 -10.53
N SER A 30 6.54 3.63 -10.78
CA SER A 30 5.84 2.40 -10.42
C SER A 30 5.48 2.31 -8.94
N ARG A 31 6.21 2.97 -8.06
CA ARG A 31 5.94 3.03 -6.61
C ARG A 31 4.93 4.13 -6.26
N ILE A 32 5.01 5.26 -6.94
CA ILE A 32 4.21 6.46 -6.65
C ILE A 32 2.78 6.27 -7.14
N LEU A 33 2.62 5.62 -8.30
CA LEU A 33 1.34 5.41 -8.97
C LEU A 33 0.56 4.20 -8.43
N ILE A 34 1.01 3.57 -7.34
CA ILE A 34 0.27 2.47 -6.72
C ILE A 34 -1.00 3.04 -6.09
N GLU A 35 -2.16 2.58 -6.56
CA GLU A 35 -3.44 2.89 -5.95
C GLU A 35 -3.65 2.06 -4.69
N TYR A 36 -3.62 2.74 -3.54
CA TYR A 36 -3.99 2.12 -2.27
C TYR A 36 -5.49 2.26 -2.03
N ARG A 37 -6.09 1.26 -1.39
CA ARG A 37 -7.48 1.28 -0.92
C ARG A 37 -7.53 1.29 0.60
N LEU A 38 -8.70 1.66 1.13
CA LEU A 38 -8.97 1.57 2.56
C LEU A 38 -8.82 0.12 3.04
N GLY A 39 -8.11 -0.06 4.14
CA GLY A 39 -7.86 -1.36 4.75
C GLY A 39 -6.60 -2.08 4.24
N ASP A 40 -5.90 -1.52 3.26
CA ASP A 40 -4.69 -2.15 2.71
C ASP A 40 -3.56 -2.17 3.72
N LYS A 41 -2.84 -3.29 3.76
CA LYS A 41 -1.63 -3.40 4.58
C LYS A 41 -0.42 -2.94 3.78
N VAL A 42 0.38 -2.09 4.41
CA VAL A 42 1.53 -1.46 3.77
C VAL A 42 2.76 -1.50 4.67
N TYR A 43 3.94 -1.69 4.07
CA TYR A 43 5.22 -1.52 4.74
C TYR A 43 5.63 -0.04 4.72
N ILE A 44 6.04 0.46 5.87
CA ILE A 44 6.56 1.82 6.00
C ILE A 44 8.07 1.80 5.79
N GLY A 45 8.53 2.39 4.68
CA GLY A 45 9.93 2.41 4.30
C GLY A 45 10.33 3.78 3.78
N VAL A 46 11.37 4.37 4.37
CA VAL A 46 11.81 5.72 4.01
C VAL A 46 12.55 5.75 2.68
N ASN A 47 12.30 6.78 1.89
CA ASN A 47 13.14 7.16 0.75
C ASN A 47 13.78 8.52 1.06
N PRO A 48 15.06 8.57 1.43
CA PRO A 48 15.69 9.79 1.96
C PRO A 48 15.85 10.91 0.93
N ALA A 49 15.61 10.67 -0.36
CA ALA A 49 15.63 11.72 -1.38
C ALA A 49 14.43 12.68 -1.27
N ILE A 50 13.31 12.19 -0.71
CA ILE A 50 12.11 12.99 -0.47
C ILE A 50 11.99 13.20 1.03
N HIS A 51 11.95 14.46 1.45
CA HIS A 51 11.88 14.83 2.86
C HIS A 51 10.45 15.05 3.37
N GLY A 52 9.50 15.34 2.46
CA GLY A 52 8.10 15.52 2.81
C GLY A 52 7.46 14.22 3.27
N GLY A 53 6.53 14.27 4.23
CA GLY A 53 5.82 13.07 4.70
C GLY A 53 6.71 11.95 5.25
N MET A 54 7.98 12.25 5.57
CA MET A 54 8.96 11.25 5.96
C MET A 54 8.68 10.71 7.37
N PRO A 55 8.64 9.38 7.57
CA PRO A 55 8.36 8.80 8.88
C PRO A 55 9.54 8.99 9.85
N HIS A 56 9.22 9.12 11.14
CA HIS A 56 10.22 9.00 12.20
C HIS A 56 10.77 7.57 12.30
N ARG A 57 12.04 7.41 12.71
CA ARG A 57 12.75 6.11 12.75
C ARG A 57 12.00 4.99 13.51
N ARG A 58 11.17 5.36 14.47
CA ARG A 58 10.35 4.43 15.27
C ARG A 58 9.38 3.61 14.42
N TYR A 59 8.91 4.16 13.32
CA TYR A 59 7.86 3.57 12.47
C TYR A 59 8.41 2.85 11.24
N ILE A 60 9.71 2.99 10.97
CA ILE A 60 10.34 2.40 9.79
C ILE A 60 10.42 0.89 9.98
N GLY A 61 10.05 0.14 8.94
CA GLY A 61 9.99 -1.32 8.96
C GLY A 61 8.75 -1.88 9.65
N LYS A 62 7.82 -1.04 10.09
CA LYS A 62 6.51 -1.49 10.60
C LYS A 62 5.52 -1.66 9.45
N VAL A 63 4.55 -2.55 9.68
CA VAL A 63 3.36 -2.69 8.84
C VAL A 63 2.28 -1.78 9.40
N GLY A 64 1.59 -1.08 8.52
CA GLY A 64 0.42 -0.30 8.87
C GLY A 64 -0.77 -0.63 7.97
N LYS A 65 -1.95 -0.17 8.40
CA LYS A 65 -3.22 -0.28 7.66
C LYS A 65 -3.60 1.09 7.11
N VAL A 66 -4.00 1.17 5.86
CA VAL A 66 -4.50 2.41 5.25
C VAL A 66 -5.88 2.73 5.79
N VAL A 67 -6.04 3.89 6.39
CA VAL A 67 -7.31 4.35 7.01
C VAL A 67 -7.95 5.49 6.21
N GLY A 68 -7.17 6.20 5.40
CA GLY A 68 -7.70 7.30 4.60
C GLY A 68 -6.64 7.96 3.73
N PHE A 69 -7.06 9.01 3.03
CA PHE A 69 -6.23 9.81 2.15
C PHE A 69 -6.41 11.28 2.48
N ARG A 70 -5.34 12.06 2.32
CA ARG A 70 -5.36 13.52 2.48
C ARG A 70 -4.52 14.14 1.37
N GLY A 71 -5.20 14.64 0.33
CA GLY A 71 -4.55 15.03 -0.91
C GLY A 71 -3.76 13.86 -1.48
N ARG A 72 -2.46 14.07 -1.76
CA ARG A 72 -1.54 13.01 -2.20
C ARG A 72 -1.01 12.11 -1.07
N ALA A 73 -1.26 12.44 0.18
CA ALA A 73 -0.75 11.67 1.32
C ALA A 73 -1.72 10.57 1.74
N VAL A 74 -1.15 9.48 2.25
CA VAL A 74 -1.88 8.32 2.77
C VAL A 74 -1.84 8.36 4.29
N ILE A 75 -3.00 8.20 4.92
CA ILE A 75 -3.14 8.07 6.37
C ILE A 75 -3.02 6.59 6.72
N VAL A 76 -1.95 6.25 7.42
CA VAL A 76 -1.62 4.88 7.80
C VAL A 76 -1.69 4.75 9.31
N GLU A 77 -2.43 3.76 9.79
CA GLU A 77 -2.49 3.38 11.19
C GLU A 77 -1.48 2.27 11.48
N VAL A 78 -0.67 2.47 12.51
CA VAL A 78 0.43 1.58 12.90
C VAL A 78 0.28 1.23 14.37
N GLU A 79 0.37 -0.04 14.68
CA GLU A 79 0.43 -0.54 16.04
C GLU A 79 1.87 -0.47 16.56
N VAL A 80 2.06 0.24 17.68
CA VAL A 80 3.35 0.34 18.36
C VAL A 80 3.15 -0.05 19.81
N GLY A 81 3.49 -1.31 20.13
CA GLY A 81 3.15 -1.91 21.42
C GLY A 81 1.63 -1.97 21.55
N SER A 82 1.09 -1.49 22.67
CA SER A 82 -0.35 -1.49 22.95
C SER A 82 -1.12 -0.29 22.38
N LYS A 83 -0.48 0.59 21.61
CA LYS A 83 -1.08 1.84 21.12
C LYS A 83 -1.12 1.88 19.60
N THR A 84 -2.27 2.25 19.05
CA THR A 84 -2.41 2.62 17.64
C THR A 84 -1.97 4.06 17.43
N LYS A 85 -1.23 4.31 16.36
CA LYS A 85 -0.74 5.63 15.96
C LYS A 85 -1.02 5.86 14.50
N ARG A 86 -1.57 7.04 14.17
CA ARG A 86 -1.82 7.47 12.79
C ARG A 86 -0.65 8.29 12.28
N LEU A 87 -0.17 7.94 11.10
CA LEU A 87 0.90 8.61 10.37
C LEU A 87 0.35 9.12 9.05
N ILE A 88 0.78 10.32 8.67
CA ILE A 88 0.48 10.89 7.35
C ILE A 88 1.76 10.76 6.55
N LEU A 89 1.75 9.85 5.57
CA LEU A 89 2.92 9.49 4.79
C LEU A 89 2.67 9.78 3.32
N LEU A 90 3.74 10.09 2.61
CA LEU A 90 3.72 10.20 1.17
C LEU A 90 3.86 8.79 0.52
N PRO A 91 3.30 8.55 -0.68
CA PRO A 91 3.38 7.27 -1.38
C PRO A 91 4.81 6.76 -1.59
N GLU A 92 5.77 7.67 -1.74
CA GLU A 92 7.20 7.40 -1.86
C GLU A 92 7.75 6.62 -0.65
N HIS A 93 7.16 6.81 0.53
CA HIS A 93 7.56 6.19 1.78
C HIS A 93 6.78 4.93 2.16
N ILE A 94 5.95 4.43 1.23
CA ILE A 94 5.07 3.29 1.45
C ILE A 94 5.41 2.20 0.42
N LYS A 95 5.31 0.93 0.82
CA LYS A 95 5.27 -0.24 -0.09
C LYS A 95 4.02 -1.05 0.20
N PRO A 96 3.38 -1.68 -0.81
CA PRO A 96 2.38 -2.70 -0.55
C PRO A 96 3.01 -3.85 0.25
N ALA A 97 2.30 -4.34 1.28
CA ALA A 97 2.83 -5.40 2.14
C ALA A 97 2.60 -6.81 1.61
N PHE A 98 1.46 -7.01 0.95
CA PHE A 98 1.06 -8.25 0.30
C PHE A 98 0.93 -7.98 -1.20
N GLU A 99 1.06 -9.03 -2.01
CA GLU A 99 1.00 -8.85 -3.45
C GLU A 99 -0.40 -8.43 -3.89
N VAL A 100 -0.45 -7.28 -4.58
CA VAL A 100 -1.65 -6.81 -5.30
C VAL A 100 -2.18 -7.90 -6.26
N ASN A 101 -1.32 -8.83 -6.68
CA ASN A 101 -1.64 -9.99 -7.50
C ASN A 101 -2.76 -10.86 -6.89
N GLU A 102 -2.79 -11.05 -5.57
CA GLU A 102 -3.85 -11.84 -4.94
C GLU A 102 -5.22 -11.18 -5.12
N ARG A 103 -5.28 -9.86 -4.94
CA ARG A 103 -6.50 -9.07 -5.18
C ARG A 103 -6.93 -9.10 -6.64
N ILE A 104 -5.99 -8.98 -7.56
CA ILE A 104 -6.25 -9.04 -9.00
C ILE A 104 -6.83 -10.43 -9.35
N ASN A 105 -6.21 -11.49 -8.82
CA ASN A 105 -6.67 -12.86 -9.02
C ASN A 105 -8.06 -13.12 -8.41
N GLU A 106 -8.35 -12.56 -7.23
CA GLU A 106 -9.69 -12.61 -6.62
C GLU A 106 -10.75 -11.91 -7.48
N ILE A 107 -10.43 -10.75 -8.05
CA ILE A 107 -11.34 -10.00 -8.93
C ILE A 107 -11.60 -10.81 -10.21
N PHE A 108 -10.56 -11.36 -10.85
CA PHE A 108 -10.72 -12.18 -12.04
C PHE A 108 -11.56 -13.44 -11.78
N LYS A 109 -11.37 -14.10 -10.62
CA LYS A 109 -12.21 -15.25 -10.22
C LYS A 109 -13.68 -14.86 -10.09
N LYS A 110 -14.00 -13.76 -9.40
CA LYS A 110 -15.39 -13.26 -9.27
C LYS A 110 -16.01 -12.93 -10.63
N LEU A 111 -15.26 -12.28 -11.52
CA LEU A 111 -15.75 -11.96 -12.87
C LEU A 111 -16.05 -13.22 -13.70
N ALA A 112 -15.20 -14.25 -13.58
CA ALA A 112 -15.40 -15.53 -14.25
C ALA A 112 -16.66 -16.26 -13.74
N GLU A 113 -16.94 -16.21 -12.44
CA GLU A 113 -18.17 -16.76 -11.84
C GLU A 113 -19.42 -16.02 -12.34
N ILE A 114 -19.41 -14.69 -12.35
CA ILE A 114 -20.52 -13.87 -12.88
C ILE A 114 -20.81 -14.21 -14.35
N SER A 115 -19.76 -14.38 -15.16
CA SER A 115 -19.89 -14.75 -16.58
C SER A 115 -20.61 -16.09 -16.75
N LYS A 116 -20.26 -17.10 -15.95
CA LYS A 116 -20.92 -18.42 -15.97
C LYS A 116 -22.40 -18.33 -15.63
N ILE A 117 -22.74 -17.62 -14.55
CA ILE A 117 -24.13 -17.39 -14.13
C ILE A 117 -24.92 -16.73 -15.26
N ARG A 118 -24.34 -15.72 -15.93
CA ARG A 118 -25.00 -15.00 -17.02
C ARG A 118 -25.27 -15.88 -18.24
N ILE A 119 -24.32 -16.75 -18.59
CA ILE A 119 -24.50 -17.74 -19.69
C ILE A 119 -25.63 -18.71 -19.36
N GLU A 120 -25.70 -19.16 -18.11
CA GLU A 120 -26.71 -20.10 -17.62
C GLU A 120 -28.11 -19.47 -17.56
N GLN A 121 -28.22 -18.23 -17.06
CA GLN A 121 -29.44 -17.42 -17.11
C GLN A 121 -29.92 -17.16 -18.54
N ARG A 122 -29.01 -16.93 -19.50
CA ARG A 122 -29.38 -16.77 -20.91
C ARG A 122 -29.92 -18.06 -21.52
N LYS A 123 -29.30 -19.22 -21.23
CA LYS A 123 -29.77 -20.53 -21.69
C LYS A 123 -31.16 -20.86 -21.15
N THR A 124 -31.38 -20.65 -19.86
CA THR A 124 -32.68 -20.88 -19.22
C THR A 124 -33.77 -19.97 -19.79
N LEU A 125 -33.45 -18.69 -20.00
CA LEU A 125 -34.37 -17.71 -20.58
C LEU A 125 -34.73 -18.01 -22.05
N LEU A 126 -33.77 -18.45 -22.87
CA LEU A 126 -34.04 -18.92 -24.23
C LEU A 126 -34.90 -20.18 -24.27
N LYS A 127 -34.72 -21.09 -23.30
CA LYS A 127 -35.54 -22.30 -23.13
C LYS A 127 -36.98 -21.96 -22.73
N LEU A 128 -37.18 -20.99 -21.84
CA LEU A 128 -38.48 -20.47 -21.41
C LEU A 128 -39.24 -19.73 -22.52
N LEU A 129 -38.54 -18.96 -23.35
CA LEU A 129 -39.14 -18.22 -24.48
C LEU A 129 -39.54 -19.11 -25.66
N GLY A 130 -39.38 -20.43 -25.57
CA GLY A 130 -39.76 -21.38 -26.63
C GLY A 130 -38.96 -21.24 -27.93
N LYS A 131 -37.91 -20.40 -27.97
CA LYS A 131 -36.97 -20.27 -29.10
C LYS A 131 -35.94 -21.40 -29.03
N GLN A 132 -36.39 -22.63 -29.23
CA GLN A 132 -35.50 -23.74 -29.56
C GLN A 132 -35.49 -23.90 -31.09
N LYS A 133 -34.42 -23.43 -31.71
CA LYS A 133 -33.91 -23.97 -32.98
C LYS A 133 -32.43 -24.22 -32.80
#